data_AF-A0A074J5X3-F1
#
_entry.id   AF-A0A074J5X3-F1
#
_cell.length_a   1.000
_cell.length_b   1.000
_cell.length_c   1.000
_cell.angle_alpha   90.00
_cell.angle_beta   90.00
_cell.angle_gamma   90.00
#
_symmetry.space_group_name_H-M   'P 1'
#
loop_
_entity.id
_entity.type
_entity.pdbx_description
1 polymer ?
#
loop_
_entity_poly.entity_id
_entity_poly.type
_entity_poly.pdbx_seq_one_letter_code
_entity_poly.pdbx_strand_id
1 'polypeptide(L)'
;MLGLINRSIQNFLTDTHGAEVWHHVASRLGLPPAGFEPMLQYDDAQTLSLIEAACTELGRSCTDLLEDLGTYLATREPVRRLLRYGGCDYTDFLNTLEDLHDRARMALADLDLPELSLSTSGAGEYRLMVVGNLSGWATVFAGILRAMADDYGVLALIEPEETGESVTIRLLDSYHAQARNFALSRAAEGSL
;
A
#
# COMPACT_ATOMS: atom_id res chain seq x y z
N MET A 1 -10.61 10.25 8.18
CA MET A 1 -9.50 9.27 8.06
C MET A 1 -8.96 8.84 9.42
N LEU A 2 -8.78 7.53 9.64
CA LEU A 2 -8.11 7.03 10.84
C LEU A 2 -6.62 7.42 10.85
N GLY A 3 -6.12 7.84 12.00
CA GLY A 3 -4.75 8.30 12.20
C GLY A 3 -3.68 7.29 11.81
N LEU A 4 -4.03 6.00 11.74
CA LEU A 4 -3.16 4.95 11.22
C LEU A 4 -2.68 5.22 9.78
N ILE A 5 -3.52 5.80 8.93
CA ILE A 5 -3.14 6.16 7.55
C ILE A 5 -2.12 7.29 7.57
N ASN A 6 -2.41 8.37 8.29
CA ASN A 6 -1.49 9.51 8.44
C ASN A 6 -0.18 9.11 9.11
N ARG A 7 -0.24 8.20 10.09
CA ARG A 7 0.94 7.63 10.73
C ARG A 7 1.77 6.80 9.76
N SER A 8 1.13 6.09 8.84
CA SER A 8 1.84 5.32 7.82
C SER A 8 2.58 6.24 6.85
N ILE A 9 1.99 7.38 6.47
CA ILE A 9 2.65 8.42 5.67
C ILE A 9 3.82 9.03 6.44
N GLN A 10 3.63 9.37 7.71
CA GLN A 10 4.71 9.86 8.58
C GLN A 10 5.88 8.88 8.66
N ASN A 11 5.60 7.59 8.88
CA ASN A 11 6.63 6.57 8.95
C ASN A 11 7.34 6.41 7.60
N PHE A 12 6.61 6.44 6.48
CA PHE A 12 7.20 6.43 5.15
C PHE A 12 8.18 7.58 4.94
N LEU A 13 7.78 8.81 5.28
CA LEU A 13 8.65 9.99 5.16
C LEU A 13 9.90 9.86 6.05
N THR A 14 9.71 9.40 7.29
CA THR A 14 10.79 9.26 8.26
C THR A 14 11.79 8.18 7.86
N ASP A 15 11.28 6.99 7.47
CA ASP A 15 12.10 5.82 7.18
C ASP A 15 12.80 5.93 5.82
N THR A 16 12.15 6.56 4.82
CA THR A 16 12.65 6.62 3.43
C THR A 16 13.45 7.89 3.16
N HIS A 17 13.03 9.02 3.73
CA HIS A 17 13.60 10.34 3.44
C HIS A 17 14.30 10.98 4.65
N GLY A 18 14.22 10.34 5.82
CA GLY A 18 14.86 10.77 7.05
C GLY A 18 13.95 11.63 7.94
N ALA A 19 14.29 11.66 9.22
CA ALA A 19 13.50 12.38 10.22
C ALA A 19 13.38 13.88 9.94
N GLU A 20 14.40 14.53 9.37
CA GLU A 20 14.37 15.97 9.07
C GLU A 20 13.25 16.36 8.10
N VAL A 21 13.03 15.55 7.06
CA VAL A 21 11.92 15.76 6.10
C VAL A 21 10.58 15.73 6.82
N TRP A 22 10.38 14.75 7.70
CA TRP A 22 9.16 14.71 8.51
C TRP A 22 9.01 15.94 9.42
N HIS A 23 10.08 16.39 10.08
CA HIS A 23 10.03 17.57 10.95
C HIS A 23 9.66 18.84 10.19
N HIS A 24 10.20 19.04 8.97
CA HIS A 24 9.84 20.17 8.12
C HIS A 24 8.37 20.12 7.70
N VAL A 25 7.89 18.97 7.24
CA VAL A 25 6.49 18.76 6.87
C VAL A 25 5.55 19.00 8.05
N ALA A 26 5.87 18.42 9.22
CA ALA A 26 5.08 18.60 10.44
C ALA A 26 5.04 20.08 10.87
N SER A 27 6.19 20.77 10.86
CA SER A 27 6.27 22.20 11.20
C SER A 27 5.44 23.07 10.24
N ARG A 28 5.44 22.76 8.95
CA ARG A 28 4.67 23.49 7.94
C ARG A 28 3.16 23.38 8.16
N LEU A 29 2.71 22.23 8.65
CA LEU A 29 1.30 21.93 8.92
C LEU A 29 0.88 22.27 10.36
N GLY A 30 1.79 22.77 11.19
CA GLY A 30 1.52 23.02 12.62
C GLY A 30 1.26 21.75 13.42
N LEU A 31 1.77 20.60 12.96
CA LEU A 31 1.64 19.31 13.63
C LEU A 31 2.75 19.13 14.66
N PRO A 32 2.49 18.41 15.77
CA PRO A 32 3.54 18.06 16.72
C PRO A 32 4.58 17.14 16.05
N PRO A 33 5.88 17.19 16.43
CA PRO A 33 6.90 16.30 15.89
C PRO A 33 6.60 14.81 16.10
N ALA A 34 5.88 14.47 17.18
CA ALA A 34 5.40 13.11 17.45
C ALA A 34 4.41 12.62 16.37
N GLY A 35 3.73 13.54 15.69
CA GLY A 35 2.82 13.31 14.58
C GLY A 35 1.45 12.78 14.99
N PHE A 36 0.98 11.76 14.28
CA PHE A 36 -0.39 11.28 14.39
C PHE A 36 -0.54 10.16 15.42
N GLU A 37 -1.63 10.20 16.17
CA GLU A 37 -2.06 9.13 17.05
C GLU A 37 -2.85 8.09 16.24
N PRO A 38 -2.40 6.81 16.14
CA PRO A 38 -2.95 5.86 15.18
C PRO A 38 -4.45 5.58 15.32
N MET A 39 -4.99 5.66 16.54
CA MET A 39 -6.37 5.30 16.85
C MET A 39 -7.33 6.50 16.93
N LEU A 40 -6.86 7.71 16.59
CA LEU A 40 -7.71 8.89 16.53
C LEU A 40 -8.22 9.13 15.11
N GLN A 41 -9.41 9.72 15.00
CA GLN A 41 -9.96 10.17 13.73
C GLN A 41 -9.48 11.58 13.40
N TYR A 42 -9.11 11.78 12.14
CA TYR A 42 -8.68 13.05 11.57
C TYR A 42 -9.51 13.37 10.33
N ASP A 43 -9.60 14.65 9.99
CA ASP A 43 -10.25 15.08 8.75
C ASP A 43 -9.45 14.59 7.53
N ASP A 44 -10.15 14.16 6.49
CA ASP A 44 -9.56 13.75 5.21
C ASP A 44 -8.74 14.89 4.60
N ALA A 45 -9.15 16.15 4.81
CA ALA A 45 -8.41 17.34 4.40
C ALA A 45 -6.99 17.41 5.02
N GLN A 46 -6.79 16.85 6.23
CA GLN A 46 -5.46 16.80 6.84
C GLN A 46 -4.57 15.78 6.14
N THR A 47 -5.12 14.65 5.71
CA THR A 47 -4.39 13.64 4.94
C THR A 47 -3.92 14.23 3.60
N LEU A 48 -4.81 14.95 2.92
CA LEU A 48 -4.49 15.64 1.67
C LEU A 48 -3.42 16.72 1.86
N SER A 49 -3.57 17.54 2.91
CA SER A 49 -2.58 18.58 3.25
C SER A 49 -1.21 17.97 3.59
N LEU A 50 -1.19 16.81 4.25
CA LEU A 50 0.02 16.06 4.56
C LEU A 50 0.75 15.61 3.30
N ILE A 51 0.01 15.03 2.35
CA ILE A 51 0.56 14.59 1.06
C ILE A 51 1.10 15.79 0.27
N GLU A 52 0.34 16.87 0.16
CA GLU A 52 0.77 18.08 -0.58
C GLU A 52 2.03 18.71 0.02
N ALA A 53 2.11 18.80 1.36
CA ALA A 53 3.29 19.30 2.04
C ALA A 53 4.50 18.41 1.82
N ALA A 54 4.33 17.08 1.85
CA ALA A 54 5.39 16.12 1.57
C ALA A 54 5.89 16.23 0.12
N CYS A 55 4.99 16.33 -0.86
CA CYS A 55 5.35 16.56 -2.26
C CYS A 55 6.15 17.84 -2.44
N THR A 56 5.73 18.92 -1.78
CA THR A 56 6.41 20.21 -1.85
C THR A 56 7.81 20.15 -1.24
N GLU A 57 7.96 19.51 -0.07
CA GLU A 57 9.26 19.36 0.60
C GLU A 57 10.24 18.50 -0.22
N LEU A 58 9.75 17.42 -0.83
CA LEU A 58 10.57 16.50 -1.61
C LEU A 58 10.78 16.96 -3.06
N GLY A 59 10.04 17.96 -3.54
CA GLY A 59 10.06 18.40 -4.93
C GLY A 59 9.59 17.33 -5.92
N ARG A 60 8.63 16.48 -5.50
CA ARG A 60 8.12 15.33 -6.29
C ARG A 60 6.65 15.49 -6.61
N SER A 61 6.20 14.77 -7.65
CA SER A 61 4.79 14.69 -7.97
C SER A 61 4.04 13.86 -6.92
N CYS A 62 2.74 14.13 -6.74
CA CYS A 62 1.88 13.30 -5.87
C CYS A 62 1.83 11.85 -6.34
N THR A 63 1.85 11.63 -7.66
CA THR A 63 1.84 10.28 -8.24
C THR A 63 3.06 9.48 -7.80
N ASP A 64 4.26 10.05 -7.93
CA ASP A 64 5.50 9.36 -7.54
C ASP A 64 5.54 9.08 -6.03
N LEU A 65 5.07 10.04 -5.22
CA LEU A 65 5.04 9.90 -3.77
C LEU A 65 4.08 8.78 -3.34
N LEU A 66 2.88 8.73 -3.92
CA LEU A 66 1.86 7.75 -3.57
C LEU A 66 2.24 6.34 -4.05
N GLU A 67 2.89 6.23 -5.20
CA GLU A 67 3.41 4.95 -5.70
C GLU A 67 4.52 4.41 -4.77
N ASP A 68 5.46 5.26 -4.36
CA ASP A 68 6.51 4.88 -3.41
C ASP A 68 5.92 4.55 -2.03
N LEU A 69 4.91 5.28 -1.58
CA LEU A 69 4.19 4.99 -0.35
C LEU A 69 3.57 3.58 -0.40
N GLY A 70 2.92 3.23 -1.51
CA GLY A 70 2.38 1.90 -1.73
C GLY A 70 3.44 0.80 -1.66
N THR A 71 4.56 1.02 -2.35
CA THR A 71 5.72 0.12 -2.31
C THR A 71 6.24 -0.05 -0.88
N TYR A 72 6.43 1.06 -0.15
CA TYR A 72 6.86 1.06 1.25
C TYR A 72 5.90 0.27 2.14
N LEU A 73 4.58 0.49 2.00
CA LEU A 73 3.56 -0.21 2.78
C LEU A 73 3.66 -1.73 2.60
N ALA A 74 3.85 -2.20 1.37
CA ALA A 74 4.01 -3.64 1.08
C ALA A 74 5.27 -4.25 1.71
N THR A 75 6.27 -3.46 2.08
CA THR A 75 7.45 -3.95 2.83
C THR A 75 7.19 -4.08 4.33
N ARG A 76 6.14 -3.44 4.86
CA ARG A 76 5.81 -3.49 6.30
C ARG A 76 5.21 -4.83 6.64
N GLU A 77 5.90 -5.61 7.47
CA GLU A 77 5.52 -6.98 7.84
C GLU A 77 4.03 -7.20 8.18
N PRO A 78 3.34 -6.34 8.97
CA PRO A 78 1.91 -6.50 9.22
C PRO A 78 1.05 -6.38 7.95
N VAL A 79 1.34 -5.41 7.09
CA VAL A 79 0.63 -5.17 5.82
C VAL A 79 0.98 -6.29 4.83
N ARG A 80 2.26 -6.62 4.70
CA ARG A 80 2.72 -7.72 3.84
C ARG A 80 2.06 -9.05 4.19
N ARG A 81 1.91 -9.36 5.48
CA ARG A 81 1.22 -10.59 5.94
C ARG A 81 -0.27 -10.56 5.65
N LEU A 82 -0.92 -9.41 5.80
CA LEU A 82 -2.32 -9.22 5.40
C LEU A 82 -2.52 -9.47 3.91
N LEU A 83 -1.61 -8.94 3.07
CA LEU A 83 -1.62 -9.12 1.62
C LEU A 83 -1.32 -10.59 1.22
N ARG A 84 -0.35 -11.24 1.88
CA ARG A 84 0.01 -12.65 1.62
C ARG A 84 -0.99 -13.68 2.13
N TYR A 85 -1.95 -13.29 2.98
CA TYR A 85 -2.98 -14.22 3.45
C TYR A 85 -3.85 -14.78 2.31
N GLY A 86 -3.82 -14.13 1.15
CA GLY A 86 -4.68 -14.38 0.01
C GLY A 86 -4.26 -15.46 -0.99
N GLY A 87 -3.03 -16.00 -0.97
CA GLY A 87 -2.64 -16.91 -2.04
C GLY A 87 -1.27 -17.54 -1.93
N CYS A 88 -1.07 -18.66 -2.65
CA CYS A 88 0.26 -19.28 -2.78
C CYS A 88 1.08 -18.66 -3.92
N ASP A 89 0.41 -18.02 -4.89
CA ASP A 89 1.01 -17.30 -6.01
C ASP A 89 0.42 -15.90 -6.21
N TYR A 90 0.95 -15.15 -7.19
CA TYR A 90 0.53 -13.78 -7.46
C TYR A 90 -0.91 -13.69 -8.00
N THR A 91 -1.38 -14.69 -8.76
CA THR A 91 -2.74 -14.70 -9.30
C THR A 91 -3.76 -14.92 -8.19
N ASP A 92 -3.48 -15.84 -7.25
CA ASP A 92 -4.31 -16.04 -6.06
C ASP A 92 -4.35 -14.76 -5.19
N PHE A 93 -3.20 -14.10 -5.02
CA PHE A 93 -3.14 -12.80 -4.37
C PHE A 93 -4.05 -11.77 -5.05
N LEU A 94 -4.01 -11.64 -6.39
CA LEU A 94 -4.90 -10.73 -7.10
C LEU A 94 -6.37 -11.07 -6.83
N ASN A 95 -6.75 -12.34 -6.96
CA ASN A 95 -8.14 -12.80 -6.77
C ASN A 95 -8.68 -12.55 -5.35
N THR A 96 -7.80 -12.42 -4.36
CA THR A 96 -8.18 -12.17 -2.97
C THR A 96 -8.04 -10.71 -2.54
N LEU A 97 -7.71 -9.80 -3.47
CA LEU A 97 -7.67 -8.35 -3.20
C LEU A 97 -9.05 -7.79 -2.87
N GLU A 98 -10.12 -8.28 -3.50
CA GLU A 98 -11.49 -7.79 -3.23
C GLU A 98 -11.86 -7.95 -1.75
N ASP A 99 -11.42 -9.04 -1.12
CA ASP A 99 -11.64 -9.32 0.31
C ASP A 99 -10.81 -8.42 1.24
N LEU A 100 -9.85 -7.64 0.73
CA LEU A 100 -8.93 -6.85 1.56
C LEU A 100 -9.67 -5.80 2.41
N HIS A 101 -10.66 -5.12 1.81
CA HIS A 101 -11.47 -4.12 2.49
C HIS A 101 -12.19 -4.74 3.70
N ASP A 102 -12.88 -5.87 3.48
CA ASP A 102 -13.61 -6.58 4.53
C ASP A 102 -12.69 -7.15 5.61
N ARG A 103 -11.55 -7.73 5.21
CA ARG A 103 -10.53 -8.21 6.16
C ARG A 103 -9.99 -7.10 7.04
N ALA A 104 -9.72 -5.93 6.46
CA ALA A 104 -9.23 -4.77 7.20
C ALA A 104 -10.28 -4.29 8.21
N ARG A 105 -11.55 -4.20 7.83
CA ARG A 105 -12.65 -3.79 8.72
C ARG A 105 -12.94 -4.80 9.83
N MET A 106 -12.74 -6.09 9.60
CA MET A 106 -12.83 -7.10 10.66
C MET A 106 -11.76 -6.90 11.74
N ALA A 107 -10.56 -6.45 11.37
CA ALA A 107 -9.48 -6.17 12.30
C ALA A 107 -9.61 -4.79 12.97
N LEU A 108 -10.05 -3.78 12.20
CA LEU A 108 -10.15 -2.39 12.63
C LEU A 108 -11.32 -1.72 11.91
N ALA A 109 -12.49 -1.71 12.57
CA ALA A 109 -13.76 -1.27 11.97
C ALA A 109 -13.74 0.17 11.43
N ASP A 110 -12.91 1.03 12.04
CA ASP A 110 -12.79 2.45 11.72
C ASP A 110 -11.73 2.75 10.64
N LEU A 111 -11.08 1.72 10.09
CA LEU A 111 -10.12 1.87 9.01
C LEU A 111 -10.84 1.95 7.66
N ASP A 112 -10.74 3.11 7.04
CA ASP A 112 -11.41 3.43 5.78
C ASP A 112 -10.46 3.15 4.60
N LEU A 113 -10.45 1.91 4.13
CA LEU A 113 -9.76 1.50 2.89
C LEU A 113 -10.71 1.60 1.69
N PRO A 114 -10.21 1.83 0.47
CA PRO A 114 -11.06 1.81 -0.71
C PRO A 114 -11.65 0.40 -0.92
N GLU A 115 -12.83 0.35 -1.51
CA GLU A 115 -13.39 -0.87 -2.07
C GLU A 115 -12.60 -1.26 -3.32
N LEU A 116 -12.32 -2.54 -3.45
CA LEU A 116 -11.52 -3.12 -4.53
C LEU A 116 -12.38 -4.09 -5.33
N SER A 117 -12.37 -3.95 -6.65
CA SER A 117 -12.97 -4.95 -7.53
C SER A 117 -12.03 -5.32 -8.66
N LEU A 118 -11.78 -6.62 -8.83
CA LEU A 118 -10.91 -7.17 -9.84
C LEU A 118 -11.72 -7.77 -10.98
N SER A 119 -11.43 -7.34 -12.20
CA SER A 119 -11.96 -7.94 -13.42
C SER A 119 -10.83 -8.53 -14.26
N THR A 120 -11.11 -9.62 -14.98
CA THR A 120 -10.16 -10.21 -15.93
C THR A 120 -10.67 -10.04 -17.35
N SER A 121 -9.76 -9.69 -18.27
CA SER A 121 -10.06 -9.53 -19.70
C SER A 121 -9.61 -10.74 -20.53
N GLY A 122 -9.06 -11.78 -19.88
CA GLY A 122 -8.38 -12.90 -20.51
C GLY A 122 -6.89 -12.64 -20.75
N ALA A 123 -6.16 -13.68 -21.18
CA ALA A 123 -4.72 -13.60 -21.52
C ALA A 123 -3.76 -13.08 -20.43
N GLY A 124 -4.10 -13.26 -19.15
CA GLY A 124 -3.26 -12.77 -18.03
C GLY A 124 -3.37 -11.27 -17.79
N GLU A 125 -4.39 -10.62 -18.35
CA GLU A 125 -4.72 -9.23 -18.08
C GLU A 125 -5.82 -9.10 -17.03
N TYR A 126 -5.58 -8.22 -16.07
CA TYR A 126 -6.49 -7.87 -14.98
C TYR A 126 -6.64 -6.36 -14.92
N ARG A 127 -7.80 -5.92 -14.46
CA ARG A 127 -8.07 -4.53 -14.11
C ARG A 127 -8.64 -4.48 -12.70
N LEU A 128 -7.93 -3.78 -11.82
CA LEU A 128 -8.34 -3.50 -10.46
C LEU A 128 -9.02 -2.13 -10.43
N MET A 129 -10.32 -2.09 -10.13
CA MET A 129 -11.05 -0.87 -9.79
C MET A 129 -10.82 -0.56 -8.30
N VAL A 130 -10.60 0.72 -8.00
CA VAL A 130 -10.28 1.22 -6.66
C VAL A 130 -11.20 2.40 -6.36
N VAL A 131 -12.20 2.16 -5.51
CA VAL A 131 -13.22 3.16 -5.17
C VAL A 131 -13.05 3.56 -3.71
N GLY A 132 -12.65 4.81 -3.46
CA GLY A 132 -12.44 5.31 -2.10
C GLY A 132 -12.79 6.78 -1.95
N ASN A 133 -12.77 7.25 -0.71
CA ASN A 133 -13.14 8.62 -0.36
C ASN A 133 -12.11 9.68 -0.77
N LEU A 134 -10.89 9.25 -1.12
CA LEU A 134 -9.78 10.10 -1.57
C LEU A 134 -9.29 9.65 -2.95
N SER A 135 -8.82 10.61 -3.75
CA SER A 135 -8.10 10.30 -4.99
C SER A 135 -6.69 9.76 -4.69
N GLY A 136 -6.12 9.03 -5.65
CA GLY A 136 -4.74 8.52 -5.57
C GLY A 136 -4.58 7.14 -4.95
N TRP A 137 -5.66 6.51 -4.46
CA TRP A 137 -5.63 5.13 -4.02
C TRP A 137 -5.18 4.16 -5.11
N ALA A 138 -5.59 4.34 -6.36
CA ALA A 138 -5.11 3.49 -7.46
C ALA A 138 -3.58 3.55 -7.61
N THR A 139 -2.97 4.73 -7.41
CA THR A 139 -1.51 4.88 -7.45
C THR A 139 -0.83 4.21 -6.27
N VAL A 140 -1.39 4.32 -5.07
CA VAL A 140 -0.92 3.56 -3.88
C VAL A 140 -1.00 2.06 -4.15
N PHE A 141 -2.12 1.57 -4.69
CA PHE A 141 -2.26 0.16 -5.04
C PHE A 141 -1.32 -0.27 -6.15
N ALA A 142 -1.03 0.58 -7.13
CA ALA A 142 -0.03 0.28 -8.15
C ALA A 142 1.36 0.01 -7.53
N GLY A 143 1.77 0.81 -6.53
CA GLY A 143 2.98 0.55 -5.74
C GLY A 143 2.93 -0.76 -4.96
N ILE A 144 1.81 -1.02 -4.27
CA ILE A 144 1.60 -2.28 -3.52
C ILE A 144 1.71 -3.49 -4.46
N LEU A 145 1.01 -3.45 -5.60
CA LEU A 145 0.96 -4.52 -6.58
C LEU A 145 2.37 -4.82 -7.13
N ARG A 146 3.16 -3.79 -7.44
CA ARG A 146 4.54 -3.95 -7.93
C ARG A 146 5.43 -4.63 -6.88
N ALA A 147 5.40 -4.11 -5.66
CA ALA A 147 6.16 -4.70 -4.55
C ALA A 147 5.76 -6.16 -4.27
N MET A 148 4.46 -6.48 -4.37
CA MET A 148 3.98 -7.84 -4.21
C MET A 148 4.39 -8.73 -5.39
N ALA A 149 4.36 -8.24 -6.64
CA ALA A 149 4.84 -8.99 -7.79
C ALA A 149 6.32 -9.40 -7.61
N ASP A 150 7.16 -8.48 -7.16
CA ASP A 150 8.56 -8.77 -6.81
C ASP A 150 8.66 -9.79 -5.67
N ASP A 151 7.77 -9.70 -4.67
CA ASP A 151 7.75 -10.60 -3.52
C ASP A 151 7.35 -12.04 -3.90
N TYR A 152 6.49 -12.20 -4.90
CA TYR A 152 6.13 -13.51 -5.49
C TYR A 152 7.09 -13.96 -6.60
N GLY A 153 7.97 -13.08 -7.09
CA GLY A 153 8.86 -13.40 -8.20
C GLY A 153 8.16 -13.42 -9.56
N VAL A 154 7.16 -12.57 -9.76
CA VAL A 154 6.37 -12.49 -10.99
C VAL A 154 6.68 -11.20 -11.75
N LEU A 155 6.89 -11.31 -13.06
CA LEU A 155 7.03 -10.16 -13.93
C LEU A 155 5.64 -9.68 -14.38
N ALA A 156 5.21 -8.53 -13.86
CA ALA A 156 3.94 -7.91 -14.21
C ALA A 156 4.14 -6.46 -14.66
N LEU A 157 3.47 -6.06 -15.74
CA LEU A 157 3.29 -4.66 -16.11
C LEU A 157 2.10 -4.11 -15.33
N ILE A 158 2.32 -3.06 -14.54
CA ILE A 158 1.31 -2.45 -13.68
C ILE A 158 1.23 -0.98 -14.04
N GLU A 159 0.04 -0.52 -14.42
CA GLU A 159 -0.20 0.81 -15.00
C GLU A 159 -1.47 1.40 -14.36
N PRO A 160 -1.35 2.37 -13.44
CA PRO A 160 -2.51 3.13 -12.97
C PRO A 160 -3.09 3.96 -14.13
N GLU A 161 -4.41 3.99 -14.28
CA GLU A 161 -5.06 4.77 -15.33
C GLU A 161 -5.12 6.26 -14.95
N GLU A 162 -5.19 7.15 -15.95
CA GLU A 162 -5.21 8.60 -15.75
C GLU A 162 -6.39 9.08 -14.90
N THR A 163 -7.48 8.31 -14.84
CA THR A 163 -8.64 8.62 -14.00
C THR A 163 -8.32 8.51 -12.50
N GLY A 164 -7.29 7.75 -12.13
CA GLY A 164 -6.90 7.52 -10.74
C GLY A 164 -7.82 6.55 -9.97
N GLU A 165 -8.72 5.87 -10.68
CA GLU A 165 -9.73 4.95 -10.10
C GLU A 165 -9.46 3.48 -10.46
N SER A 166 -8.45 3.20 -11.28
CA SER A 166 -8.16 1.84 -11.74
C SER A 166 -6.68 1.61 -11.99
N VAL A 167 -6.29 0.34 -11.93
CA VAL A 167 -4.94 -0.15 -12.24
C VAL A 167 -5.05 -1.32 -13.20
N THR A 168 -4.38 -1.23 -14.35
CA THR A 168 -4.22 -2.33 -15.29
C THR A 168 -2.99 -3.16 -14.89
N ILE A 169 -3.14 -4.49 -14.92
CA ILE A 169 -2.11 -5.46 -14.53
C ILE A 169 -2.00 -6.48 -15.65
N ARG A 170 -0.83 -6.61 -16.29
CA ARG A 170 -0.56 -7.64 -17.30
C ARG A 170 0.57 -8.55 -16.83
N LEU A 171 0.29 -9.84 -16.72
CA LEU A 171 1.32 -10.83 -16.39
C LEU A 171 2.11 -11.17 -17.65
N LEU A 172 3.41 -10.89 -17.66
CA LEU A 172 4.26 -11.06 -18.85
C LEU A 172 4.90 -12.45 -18.92
N ASP A 173 5.16 -13.09 -17.77
CA ASP A 173 5.56 -14.50 -17.69
C ASP A 173 5.49 -14.97 -16.23
N SER A 174 4.76 -16.05 -15.94
CA SER A 174 4.52 -16.55 -14.57
C SER A 174 5.59 -17.55 -14.06
N TYR A 175 6.66 -17.78 -14.82
CA TYR A 175 7.59 -18.90 -14.59
C TYR A 175 9.04 -18.59 -14.17
N HIS A 176 9.45 -17.33 -13.94
CA HIS A 176 10.85 -17.04 -13.60
C HIS A 176 11.05 -15.98 -12.51
N ALA A 177 10.82 -16.33 -11.26
CA ALA A 177 11.77 -16.07 -10.18
C ALA A 177 11.47 -16.94 -8.95
N GLN A 178 12.53 -17.42 -8.31
CA GLN A 178 12.45 -18.20 -7.08
C GLN A 178 11.87 -17.30 -5.98
N ALA A 179 10.62 -17.56 -5.56
CA ALA A 179 9.93 -16.79 -4.52
C ALA A 179 10.82 -16.66 -3.26
N ARG A 180 10.85 -15.47 -2.64
CA ARG A 180 11.56 -15.28 -1.38
C ARG A 180 10.98 -16.22 -0.32
N ASN A 181 11.84 -17.00 0.33
CA ASN A 181 11.44 -17.95 1.37
C ASN A 181 10.58 -17.25 2.45
N PHE A 182 9.33 -17.70 2.58
CA PHE A 182 8.39 -17.26 3.61
C PHE A 182 8.15 -18.42 4.60
N ALA A 183 8.41 -18.18 5.88
CA ALA A 183 8.15 -19.14 6.95
C ALA A 183 7.08 -18.59 7.91
N LEU A 184 5.93 -19.27 8.00
CA LEU A 184 4.79 -18.90 8.85
C LEU A 184 4.98 -19.20 10.34
N SER A 185 6.07 -19.87 10.73
CA SER A 185 6.38 -20.20 12.13
C SER A 185 7.88 -20.47 12.30
N ARG A 186 8.48 -19.96 13.38
CA ARG A 186 9.76 -20.49 13.88
C ARG A 186 9.47 -21.87 14.44
N ALA A 187 9.98 -22.92 13.80
CA ALA A 187 9.98 -24.25 14.38
C ALA A 187 10.55 -24.17 15.80
N ALA A 188 9.74 -24.52 16.79
CA ALA A 188 10.20 -24.71 18.15
C ALA A 188 11.20 -25.87 18.12
N GLU A 189 12.47 -25.59 18.43
CA GLU A 189 13.49 -26.60 18.67
C GLU A 189 13.10 -27.40 19.92
N GLY A 190 12.35 -28.49 19.71
CA GLY A 190 12.17 -29.54 20.70
C GLY A 190 13.45 -30.38 20.75
N SER A 191 14.36 -30.05 21.67
CA SER A 191 15.45 -30.93 22.05
C SER A 191 14.91 -32.13 22.86
N LEU A 192 15.21 -33.34 22.39
CA LEU A 192 15.29 -34.55 23.20
C LEU A 192 16.73 -35.06 23.13
#